data_AF-A0A0R3TM80-F1
#
_entry.id   AF-A0A0R3TM80-F1
#
_cell.length_a   1.000
_cell.length_b   1.000
_cell.length_c   1.000
_cell.angle_alpha   90.00
_cell.angle_beta   90.00
_cell.angle_gamma   90.00
#
_symmetry.space_group_name_H-M   'P 1'
#
loop_
_entity.id
_entity.type
_entity.pdbx_description
1 polymer ?
#
loop_
_entity_poly.entity_id
_entity_poly.type
_entity_poly.pdbx_seq_one_letter_code
_entity_poly.pdbx_strand_id
1 'polypeptide(L)'
;MNLGILSSTRCIAIAFKQEFALGVRPFNIYDVYKSFLNVNVANTINPYLSQALKKCLLLGHIEPFVILIGGDQASLRTLKSCWMRAQLQPPPGFRIESIGKF
;
A
#
# COMPACT_ATOMS: atom_id res chain seq x y z
N MET A 1 -5.70 24.53 -5.04
CA MET A 1 -5.82 23.20 -4.40
C MET A 1 -7.28 22.80 -4.42
N ASN A 2 -7.62 21.77 -5.19
CA ASN A 2 -9.01 21.39 -5.43
C ASN A 2 -9.43 20.35 -4.37
N LEU A 3 -9.99 20.82 -3.25
CA LEU A 3 -10.45 19.98 -2.13
C LEU A 3 -11.62 19.05 -2.53
N GLY A 4 -12.20 19.22 -3.72
CA GLY A 4 -13.29 18.38 -4.25
C GLY A 4 -12.91 16.96 -4.69
N ILE A 5 -11.61 16.64 -4.80
CA ILE A 5 -11.16 15.27 -5.14
C ILE A 5 -11.32 14.32 -3.95
N LEU A 6 -11.30 14.81 -2.71
CA LEU A 6 -11.32 13.97 -1.51
C LEU A 6 -12.71 13.40 -1.16
N SER A 7 -13.81 13.90 -1.73
CA SER A 7 -15.14 13.40 -1.34
C SER A 7 -15.53 12.04 -1.95
N SER A 8 -14.74 11.51 -2.90
CA SER A 8 -14.97 10.17 -3.49
C SER A 8 -13.71 9.33 -3.73
N THR A 9 -12.54 9.74 -3.24
CA THR A 9 -11.31 8.95 -3.40
C THR A 9 -11.50 7.61 -2.73
N ARG A 10 -11.69 6.58 -3.54
CA ARG A 10 -11.73 5.20 -3.08
C ARG A 10 -10.36 4.88 -2.52
N CYS A 11 -10.33 4.17 -1.41
CA CYS A 11 -9.08 3.76 -0.82
C CYS A 11 -9.13 2.32 -0.35
N ILE A 12 -7.95 1.79 -0.15
CA ILE A 12 -7.73 0.48 0.43
C ILE A 12 -6.83 0.65 1.65
N ALA A 13 -7.23 0.05 2.75
CA ALA A 13 -6.41 -0.12 3.92
C ALA A 13 -5.52 -1.36 3.74
N ILE A 14 -4.22 -1.21 3.97
CA ILE A 14 -3.27 -2.32 4.04
C ILE A 14 -2.70 -2.36 5.44
N ALA A 15 -2.98 -3.43 6.17
CA ALA A 15 -2.45 -3.66 7.50
C ALA A 15 -1.16 -4.49 7.38
N PHE A 16 -0.08 -3.97 7.94
CA PHE A 16 1.16 -4.69 8.09
C PHE A 16 1.40 -5.08 9.55
N LYS A 17 2.00 -6.24 9.78
CA LYS A 17 2.60 -6.58 11.07
C LYS A 17 4.10 -6.58 10.94
N GLN A 18 4.76 -5.91 11.86
CA GLN A 18 6.22 -5.94 11.96
C GLN A 18 6.66 -7.29 12.51
N GLU A 19 7.55 -7.97 11.79
CA GLU A 19 8.10 -9.28 12.19
C GLU A 19 9.45 -9.13 12.91
N PHE A 20 10.25 -8.13 12.53
CA PHE A 20 11.54 -7.85 13.16
C PHE A 20 11.73 -6.33 13.33
N ALA A 21 12.22 -5.92 14.50
CA ALA A 21 12.55 -4.52 14.76
C ALA A 21 13.81 -4.13 13.98
N LEU A 22 13.67 -3.36 12.90
CA LEU A 22 14.80 -2.76 12.18
C LEU A 22 15.36 -1.57 12.99
N GLY A 23 15.90 -1.85 14.18
CA GLY A 23 16.44 -0.83 15.09
C GLY A 23 15.40 0.18 15.59
N VAL A 24 15.76 0.91 16.65
CA VAL A 24 14.93 1.99 17.22
C VAL A 24 15.02 3.21 16.30
N ARG A 25 14.48 3.13 15.10
CA ARG A 25 14.27 4.31 14.25
C ARG A 25 12.86 4.84 14.50
N PRO A 26 12.69 6.17 14.55
CA PRO A 26 11.36 6.75 14.62
C PRO A 26 10.53 6.24 13.43
N PHE A 27 9.37 5.66 13.75
CA PHE A 27 8.46 5.09 12.78
C PHE A 27 7.91 6.18 11.87
N ASN A 28 8.11 6.06 10.56
CA ASN A 28 7.53 6.96 9.57
C ASN A 28 6.69 6.15 8.57
N ILE A 29 5.39 6.45 8.56
CA ILE A 29 4.43 5.79 7.69
C ILE A 29 4.75 5.97 6.20
N TYR A 30 5.32 7.12 5.83
CA TYR A 30 5.74 7.39 4.47
C TYR A 30 6.85 6.42 4.01
N ASP A 31 7.75 6.04 4.92
CA ASP A 31 8.82 5.10 4.60
C ASP A 31 8.28 3.68 4.40
N VAL A 32 7.27 3.26 5.19
CA VAL A 32 6.56 1.99 4.96
C VAL A 32 5.88 1.98 3.60
N TYR A 33 5.17 3.06 3.26
CA TYR A 33 4.52 3.21 1.96
C TYR A 33 5.52 3.17 0.79
N LYS A 34 6.61 3.93 0.87
CA LYS A 34 7.63 3.98 -0.18
C LYS A 34 8.34 2.64 -0.32
N SER A 35 8.64 1.97 0.79
CA SER A 35 9.20 0.63 0.77
C SER A 35 8.25 -0.37 0.12
N PHE A 36 6.97 -0.37 0.48
CA PHE A 36 5.93 -1.18 -0.14
C PHE A 36 5.83 -0.95 -1.66
N LEU A 37 5.83 0.33 -2.08
CA LEU A 37 5.83 0.67 -3.50
C LEU A 37 7.07 0.12 -4.21
N ASN A 38 8.26 0.36 -3.65
CA ASN A 38 9.52 -0.01 -4.28
C ASN A 38 9.61 -1.52 -4.52
N VAL A 39 9.29 -2.34 -3.51
CA VAL A 39 9.38 -3.81 -3.65
C VAL A 39 8.38 -4.35 -4.68
N ASN A 40 7.18 -3.78 -4.76
CA ASN A 40 6.15 -4.25 -5.69
C ASN A 40 6.27 -3.64 -7.10
N VAL A 41 6.83 -2.43 -7.25
CA VAL A 41 7.09 -1.81 -8.55
C VAL A 41 8.31 -2.45 -9.24
N ALA A 42 9.32 -2.84 -8.45
CA ALA A 42 10.49 -3.57 -8.94
C ALA A 42 10.18 -5.03 -9.31
N ASN A 43 9.07 -5.58 -8.81
CA ASN A 43 8.63 -6.92 -9.17
C ASN A 43 8.11 -6.96 -10.61
N THR A 44 8.90 -7.56 -11.51
CA THR A 44 8.61 -7.65 -12.95
C THR A 44 7.60 -8.74 -13.32
N ILE A 45 7.20 -9.60 -12.37
CA ILE A 45 6.30 -10.72 -12.62
C ILE A 45 4.89 -10.24 -13.04
N ASN A 46 4.45 -9.08 -12.56
CA ASN A 46 3.14 -8.53 -12.87
C ASN A 46 3.21 -7.04 -13.28
N PRO A 47 3.28 -6.73 -14.58
CA PRO A 47 3.37 -5.35 -15.05
C PRO A 47 2.12 -4.51 -14.69
N TYR A 48 0.95 -5.14 -14.58
CA TYR A 48 -0.28 -4.48 -14.17
C TYR A 48 -0.24 -3.98 -12.72
N LEU A 49 0.41 -4.74 -11.83
CA LEU A 49 0.61 -4.33 -10.44
C LEU A 49 1.50 -3.08 -10.36
N SER A 50 2.64 -3.09 -11.05
CA SER A 50 3.55 -1.95 -11.10
C SER A 50 2.86 -0.70 -11.66
N GLN A 51 2.08 -0.84 -12.74
CA GLN A 51 1.33 0.27 -13.32
C GLN A 51 0.22 0.79 -12.39
N ALA A 52 -0.50 -0.09 -11.70
CA ALA A 52 -1.53 0.29 -10.73
C ALA A 52 -0.93 1.05 -9.54
N LEU A 53 0.20 0.56 -8.98
CA LEU A 53 0.87 1.20 -7.86
C LEU A 53 1.43 2.59 -8.20
N LYS A 54 1.90 2.81 -9.44
CA LYS A 54 2.32 4.14 -9.92
C LYS A 54 1.19 5.18 -9.94
N LYS A 55 -0.07 4.73 -9.98
CA LYS A 55 -1.28 5.58 -9.93
C LYS A 55 -1.86 5.72 -8.53
N CYS A 56 -1.26 5.07 -7.54
CA CYS A 56 -1.68 5.12 -6.17
C CYS A 56 -0.93 6.21 -5.39
N LEU A 57 -1.57 6.74 -4.35
CA LEU A 57 -0.96 7.68 -3.42
C LEU A 57 -1.27 7.30 -1.97
N LEU A 58 -0.38 7.69 -1.06
CA LEU A 58 -0.63 7.57 0.37
C LEU A 58 -1.62 8.67 0.78
N LEU A 59 -2.77 8.27 1.33
CA LEU A 59 -3.76 9.19 1.91
C LEU A 59 -3.52 9.43 3.39
N GLY A 60 -2.89 8.48 4.08
CA GLY A 60 -2.63 8.55 5.51
C GLY A 60 -2.54 7.18 6.15
N HIS A 61 -2.84 7.14 7.44
CA HIS A 61 -2.90 5.92 8.25
C HIS A 61 -3.97 6.05 9.33
N ILE A 62 -4.39 4.91 9.87
CA ILE A 62 -5.40 4.85 10.94
C ILE A 62 -4.73 4.39 12.24
N GLU A 63 -3.98 3.31 12.16
CA GLU A 63 -3.21 2.72 13.26
C GLU A 63 -1.74 2.57 12.83
N PRO A 64 -0.82 2.33 13.78
CA PRO A 64 0.55 1.94 13.44
C PRO A 64 0.52 0.82 12.40
N PHE A 65 1.27 1.02 11.31
CA PHE A 65 1.40 0.05 10.21
C PHE A 65 0.12 -0.25 9.39
N VAL A 66 -0.95 0.55 9.54
CA VAL A 66 -2.12 0.48 8.66
C VAL A 66 -2.13 1.68 7.72
N ILE A 67 -1.71 1.49 6.48
CA ILE A 67 -1.69 2.57 5.47
C ILE A 67 -3.00 2.64 4.69
N LEU A 68 -3.41 3.85 4.35
CA LEU A 68 -4.49 4.12 3.42
C LEU A 68 -3.91 4.50 2.06
N ILE A 69 -4.14 3.64 1.07
CA ILE A 69 -3.74 3.87 -0.32
C ILE A 69 -4.96 4.31 -1.12
N GLY A 70 -4.90 5.51 -1.68
CA GLY A 70 -5.87 6.05 -2.62
C GLY A 70 -5.45 5.80 -4.07
N GLY A 71 -6.43 5.69 -4.96
CA GLY A 71 -6.20 5.52 -6.39
C GLY A 71 -7.49 5.39 -7.18
N ASP A 72 -7.39 5.27 -8.50
CA ASP A 72 -8.54 4.97 -9.33
C ASP A 72 -9.08 3.54 -9.08
N GLN A 73 -10.35 3.31 -9.39
CA GLN A 73 -11.03 2.04 -9.12
C GLN A 73 -10.33 0.83 -9.77
N ALA A 74 -9.75 0.99 -10.96
CA ALA A 74 -9.08 -0.12 -11.64
C ALA A 74 -7.77 -0.46 -10.93
N SER A 75 -6.98 0.55 -10.56
CA SER A 75 -5.75 0.37 -9.79
C SER A 75 -6.01 -0.33 -8.45
N LEU A 76 -7.01 0.13 -7.69
CA LEU A 76 -7.37 -0.49 -6.41
C LEU A 76 -7.87 -1.93 -6.55
N ARG A 77 -8.65 -2.22 -7.61
CA ARG A 77 -9.07 -3.60 -7.93
C ARG A 77 -7.87 -4.49 -8.25
N THR A 78 -6.88 -3.97 -8.96
CA THR A 78 -5.64 -4.69 -9.26
C THR A 78 -4.88 -5.02 -7.98
N LEU A 79 -4.68 -4.06 -7.07
CA LEU A 79 -4.05 -4.30 -5.77
C LEU A 79 -4.76 -5.41 -5.00
N LYS A 80 -6.09 -5.31 -4.85
CA LYS A 80 -6.89 -6.34 -4.16
C LYS A 80 -6.77 -7.71 -4.83
N SER A 81 -6.79 -7.77 -6.15
CA SER A 81 -6.68 -9.04 -6.88
C SER A 81 -5.29 -9.66 -6.74
N CYS A 82 -4.23 -8.85 -6.72
CA CYS A 82 -2.86 -9.32 -6.49
C CYS A 82 -2.70 -9.85 -5.05
N TRP A 83 -3.32 -9.21 -4.07
CA TRP A 83 -3.37 -9.72 -2.70
C TRP A 83 -4.01 -11.10 -2.60
N MET A 84 -5.20 -11.27 -3.19
CA MET A 84 -5.91 -12.56 -3.19
C MET A 84 -5.11 -13.70 -3.84
N ARG A 85 -4.13 -13.37 -4.70
CA ARG A 85 -3.24 -14.32 -5.36
C ARG A 85 -1.85 -14.42 -4.72
N ALA A 86 -1.66 -13.82 -3.54
CA ALA A 86 -0.36 -13.75 -2.85
C ALA A 86 0.77 -13.15 -3.72
N GLN A 87 0.44 -12.20 -4.60
CA GLN A 87 1.40 -11.54 -5.50
C GLN A 87 1.95 -10.23 -4.94
N LEU A 88 1.39 -9.71 -3.86
CA LEU A 88 1.91 -8.54 -3.17
C LEU A 88 3.06 -8.93 -2.24
N GLN A 89 4.13 -8.15 -2.29
CA GLN A 89 5.27 -8.30 -1.40
C GLN A 89 5.18 -7.28 -0.25
N PRO A 90 5.42 -7.69 1.00
CA PRO A 90 5.52 -6.73 2.09
C PRO A 90 6.81 -5.91 2.00
N PRO A 91 6.86 -4.72 2.62
CA PRO A 91 8.12 -4.06 2.95
C PRO A 91 9.05 -4.99 3.76
N PRO A 92 10.38 -4.85 3.65
CA PRO A 92 11.32 -5.63 4.47
C PRO A 92 11.05 -5.45 5.97
N GLY A 93 11.02 -6.57 6.72
CA GLY A 93 10.73 -6.59 8.15
C GLY A 93 9.24 -6.59 8.50
N PHE A 94 8.35 -6.67 7.50
CA PHE A 94 6.91 -6.72 7.66
C PHE A 94 6.31 -7.95 6.98
N ARG A 95 5.10 -8.30 7.43
CA ARG A 95 4.14 -9.12 6.69
C ARG A 95 2.88 -8.31 6.38
N ILE A 96 2.22 -8.61 5.27
CA ILE A 96 0.87 -8.10 5.00
C ILE A 96 -0.11 -8.99 5.77
N GLU A 97 -0.86 -8.42 6.71
CA GLU A 97 -1.86 -9.17 7.47
C GLU A 97 -3.22 -9.18 6.77
N SER A 98 -3.64 -8.02 6.27
CA SER A 98 -4.94 -7.89 5.63
C SER A 98 -4.99 -6.70 4.69
N ILE A 99 -5.92 -6.78 3.73
CA ILE A 99 -6.26 -5.70 2.83
C ILE A 99 -7.77 -5.53 2.80
N GLY A 100 -8.25 -4.34 3.18
CA GLY A 100 -9.66 -3.98 3.29
C GLY A 100 -10.03 -2.78 2.44
N LYS A 101 -11.29 -2.70 1.99
CA LYS A 101 -11.82 -1.43 1.48
C LYS A 101 -12.12 -0.53 2.66
N PHE A 102 -11.91 0.77 2.49
CA PHE A 102 -12.24 1.79 3.46
C PHE A 102 -13.07 2.88 2.78
#